data_AF-A0A967CLS4-F1
#
_entry.id   AF-A0A967CLS4-F1
#
_cell.length_a   1.000
_cell.length_b   1.000
_cell.length_c   1.000
_cell.angle_alpha   90.00
_cell.angle_beta   90.00
_cell.angle_gamma   90.00
#
_symmetry.space_group_name_H-M   'P 1'
#
loop_
_entity.id
_entity.type
_entity.pdbx_description
1 polymer ?
#
loop_
_entity_poly.entity_id
_entity_poly.type
_entity_poly.pdbx_seq_one_letter_code
_entity_poly.pdbx_strand_id
1 'polypeptide(L)'
;MREHPDLPAEQAHIDRAYAALVESRQRALNIRNLNEGRMGGTHQERYERNYFDERLVQVLNQMDIGDASLAFGRIDREREPDAQGGDESTEAFHIGRIAVAR
;
A
#
# COMPACT_ATOMS: atom_id res chain seq x y z
N MET A 1 6.48 -29.10 18.35
CA MET A 1 5.81 -28.46 17.20
C MET A 1 6.90 -28.03 16.24
N ARG A 2 6.99 -28.60 15.03
CA ARG A 2 7.97 -28.15 14.03
C ARG A 2 7.35 -26.96 13.31
N GLU A 3 7.91 -25.77 13.50
CA GLU A 3 7.51 -24.58 12.76
C GLU A 3 7.94 -24.74 11.29
N HIS A 4 7.06 -24.33 10.37
CA HIS A 4 7.38 -24.35 8.94
C HIS A 4 8.50 -23.33 8.67
N PRO A 5 9.55 -23.68 7.91
CA PRO A 5 10.70 -22.80 7.69
C PRO A 5 10.34 -21.45 7.06
N ASP A 6 9.22 -21.36 6.35
CA ASP A 6 8.77 -20.12 5.69
C ASP A 6 8.01 -19.16 6.62
N LEU A 7 7.57 -19.60 7.81
CA LEU A 7 6.80 -18.75 8.73
C LEU A 7 7.51 -17.43 9.07
N PRO A 8 8.81 -17.41 9.39
CA PRO A 8 9.53 -16.15 9.66
C PRO A 8 9.57 -15.21 8.44
N ALA A 9 9.68 -15.77 7.23
CA ALA A 9 9.71 -14.98 6.00
C ALA A 9 8.35 -14.33 5.70
N GLU A 10 7.27 -15.07 5.91
CA GLU A 10 5.89 -14.56 5.79
C GLU A 10 5.58 -13.50 6.85
N GLN A 11 5.97 -13.72 8.10
CA GLN A 11 5.79 -12.71 9.15
C GLN A 11 6.53 -11.41 8.80
N ALA A 12 7.78 -11.51 8.34
CA ALA A 12 8.54 -10.35 7.90
C ALA A 12 7.89 -9.63 6.70
N HIS A 13 7.22 -10.36 5.80
CA HIS A 13 6.43 -9.75 4.72
C HIS A 13 5.24 -8.96 5.27
N ILE A 14 4.46 -9.57 6.17
CA ILE A 14 3.30 -8.93 6.81
C ILE A 14 3.74 -7.66 7.54
N ASP A 15 4.81 -7.73 8.33
CA ASP A 15 5.32 -6.57 9.08
C ASP A 15 5.69 -5.41 8.13
N ARG A 16 6.37 -5.72 7.01
CA ARG A 16 6.70 -4.72 5.98
C ARG A 16 5.45 -4.13 5.32
N ALA A 17 4.45 -4.96 5.04
CA ALA A 17 3.20 -4.51 4.42
C ALA A 17 2.45 -3.51 5.33
N TYR A 18 2.37 -3.80 6.63
CA TYR A 18 1.79 -2.88 7.61
C TYR A 18 2.62 -1.60 7.77
N ALA A 19 3.96 -1.70 7.77
CA ALA A 19 4.82 -0.51 7.81
C ALA A 19 4.60 0.41 6.59
N ALA A 20 4.50 -0.17 5.39
CA ALA A 20 4.22 0.57 4.17
C ALA A 20 2.82 1.24 4.19
N LEU A 21 1.82 0.58 4.77
CA LEU A 21 0.49 1.17 4.96
C LEU A 21 0.53 2.40 5.88
N VAL A 22 1.24 2.30 7.01
CA VAL A 22 1.44 3.41 7.96
C VAL A 22 2.16 4.58 7.29
N GLU A 23 3.23 4.29 6.55
CA GLU A 23 3.98 5.32 5.83
C GLU A 23 3.13 6.01 4.76
N SER A 24 2.37 5.25 3.98
CA SER A 24 1.45 5.79 2.96
C SER A 24 0.42 6.73 3.59
N ARG A 25 -0.15 6.35 4.74
CA ARG A 25 -1.07 7.19 5.50
C ARG A 25 -0.40 8.49 5.98
N GLN A 26 0.82 8.42 6.49
CA GLN A 26 1.58 9.60 6.91
C GLN A 26 1.87 10.53 5.74
N ARG A 27 2.28 9.99 4.59
CA ARG A 27 2.50 10.77 3.36
C ARG A 27 1.23 11.49 2.92
N ALA A 28 0.09 10.78 2.90
CA ALA A 28 -1.22 11.37 2.59
C ALA A 28 -1.59 12.51 3.55
N LEU A 29 -1.41 12.33 4.87
CA LEU A 29 -1.66 13.37 5.87
C LEU A 29 -0.74 14.58 5.71
N ASN A 30 0.54 14.38 5.38
CA ASN A 30 1.48 15.46 5.14
C ASN A 30 1.06 16.33 3.94
N ILE A 31 0.57 15.69 2.87
CA ILE A 31 0.04 16.41 1.69
C ILE A 31 -1.19 17.24 2.08
N ARG A 32 -2.06 16.73 2.97
CA ARG A 32 -3.20 17.49 3.51
C ARG A 32 -2.74 18.78 4.20
N ASN A 33 -1.77 18.65 5.11
CA ASN A 33 -1.26 19.77 5.90
C ASN A 33 -0.61 20.86 5.01
N LEU A 34 0.08 20.46 3.94
CA LEU A 34 0.66 21.39 2.96
C LEU A 34 -0.42 22.18 2.18
N ASN A 35 -1.57 21.56 1.91
CA ASN A 35 -2.67 22.20 1.19
C ASN A 35 -3.49 23.15 2.07
N GLU A 36 -3.71 22.82 3.36
CA GLU A 36 -4.44 23.68 4.29
C GLU A 36 -3.74 25.03 4.54
N GLY A 37 -2.41 25.10 4.42
CA GLY A 37 -1.62 26.32 4.62
C GLY A 37 -1.78 27.40 3.52
N ARG A 38 -2.42 27.09 2.38
CA ARG A 38 -2.63 28.05 1.28
C ARG A 38 -4.03 28.67 1.34
N MET A 39 -4.22 29.62 2.25
CA MET A 39 -5.46 30.38 2.37
C MET A 39 -5.46 31.56 1.37
N GLY A 40 -6.01 31.36 0.17
CA GLY A 40 -6.09 32.40 -0.87
C GLY A 40 -6.45 31.81 -2.24
N GLY A 41 -6.52 32.67 -3.27
CA GLY A 41 -6.67 32.23 -4.66
C GLY A 41 -8.04 32.45 -5.30
N THR A 42 -8.04 32.27 -6.61
CA THR A 42 -9.18 32.34 -7.53
C THR A 42 -10.22 31.26 -7.22
N HIS A 43 -11.41 31.36 -7.81
CA HIS A 43 -12.46 30.34 -7.63
C HIS A 43 -12.00 28.95 -8.11
N GLN A 44 -11.21 28.89 -9.18
CA GLN A 44 -10.64 27.64 -9.70
C GLN A 44 -9.70 26.99 -8.69
N GLU A 45 -8.78 27.75 -8.09
CA GLU A 45 -7.85 27.22 -7.09
C GLU A 45 -8.59 26.66 -5.86
N ARG A 46 -9.70 27.28 -5.45
CA ARG A 46 -10.54 26.77 -4.36
C ARG A 46 -11.26 25.47 -4.74
N TYR A 47 -11.76 25.38 -5.97
CA TYR A 47 -12.45 24.19 -6.46
C TYR A 47 -11.49 23.00 -6.56
N GLU A 48 -10.32 23.17 -7.17
CA GLU A 48 -9.30 22.12 -7.29
C GLU A 48 -8.84 21.64 -5.91
N ARG A 49 -8.66 22.56 -4.94
CA ARG A 49 -8.34 22.21 -3.56
C ARG A 49 -9.44 21.36 -2.91
N ASN A 50 -10.70 21.78 -2.99
CA ASN A 50 -11.79 21.04 -2.37
C ASN A 50 -11.92 19.63 -2.97
N TYR A 51 -11.82 19.51 -4.29
CA TYR A 51 -11.81 18.21 -4.97
C TYR A 51 -10.64 17.33 -4.52
N PHE A 52 -9.44 17.92 -4.37
CA PHE A 52 -8.27 17.22 -3.88
C PHE A 52 -8.46 16.73 -2.43
N ASP A 53 -9.01 17.57 -1.55
CA ASP A 53 -9.29 17.23 -0.15
C ASP A 53 -10.30 16.08 -0.05
N GLU A 54 -11.38 16.11 -0.84
CA GLU A 54 -12.35 15.02 -0.90
C GLU A 54 -11.71 13.70 -1.33
N ARG A 55 -10.87 13.73 -2.38
CA ARG A 55 -10.13 12.55 -2.84
C ARG A 55 -9.17 12.03 -1.78
N LEU A 56 -8.50 12.93 -1.07
CA LEU A 56 -7.57 12.56 -0.01
C LEU A 56 -8.27 11.87 1.16
N VAL A 57 -9.44 12.37 1.57
CA VAL A 57 -10.27 11.74 2.60
C VAL A 57 -10.72 10.34 2.16
N GLN A 58 -11.12 10.16 0.90
CA GLN A 58 -11.49 8.85 0.36
C GLN A 58 -10.31 7.86 0.43
N VAL A 59 -9.11 8.28 0.04
CA VAL A 59 -7.91 7.44 0.12
C VAL A 59 -7.57 7.07 1.57
N LEU A 60 -7.64 8.02 2.49
CA LEU A 60 -7.38 7.76 3.92
C LEU A 60 -8.40 6.77 4.51
N ASN A 61 -9.68 6.90 4.16
CA ASN A 61 -10.72 5.95 4.58
C ASN A 61 -10.48 4.57 4.00
N GLN A 62 -10.02 4.47 2.75
CA GLN A 62 -9.71 3.18 2.13
C GLN A 62 -8.51 2.49 2.79
N MET A 63 -7.58 3.26 3.36
CA MET A 63 -6.44 2.77 4.13
C MET A 63 -6.80 2.38 5.58
N ASP A 64 -7.93 2.85 6.08
CA ASP A 64 -8.39 2.55 7.43
C ASP A 64 -9.09 1.19 7.47
N ILE A 65 -8.29 0.14 7.69
CA ILE A 65 -8.77 -1.24 7.73
C ILE A 65 -9.12 -1.72 9.15
N GLY A 66 -8.88 -0.91 10.18
CA GLY A 66 -9.11 -1.28 11.58
C GLY A 66 -8.45 -2.60 11.97
N ASP A 67 -9.23 -3.50 12.58
CA ASP A 67 -8.79 -4.84 13.00
C ASP A 67 -8.80 -5.88 11.85
N ALA A 68 -9.10 -5.47 10.62
CA ALA A 68 -9.17 -6.39 9.49
C ALA A 68 -7.76 -6.80 9.00
N SER A 69 -7.60 -8.06 8.62
CA SER A 69 -6.33 -8.58 8.09
C SER A 69 -5.93 -7.90 6.78
N LEU A 70 -4.68 -7.45 6.68
CA LEU A 70 -4.15 -6.83 5.47
C LEU A 70 -3.83 -7.86 4.37
N ALA A 71 -3.22 -8.99 4.72
CA ALA A 71 -2.85 -10.07 3.81
C ALA A 71 -3.72 -11.32 4.04
N PHE A 72 -4.12 -11.97 2.95
CA PHE A 72 -4.96 -13.18 2.96
C PHE A 72 -4.20 -14.44 2.56
N GLY A 73 -3.12 -14.31 1.79
CA GLY A 73 -2.32 -15.45 1.35
C GLY A 73 -1.30 -15.08 0.28
N ARG A 74 -0.63 -16.10 -0.25
CA ARG A 74 0.42 -16.01 -1.28
C ARG A 74 0.09 -16.94 -2.44
N ILE A 75 0.32 -16.50 -3.66
CA ILE A 75 0.21 -17.29 -4.89
C ILE A 75 1.58 -17.33 -5.54
N ASP A 76 2.10 -18.52 -5.74
CA ASP A 76 3.37 -18.76 -6.40
C ASP A 76 3.09 -19.13 -7.86
N ARG A 77 3.71 -18.42 -8.82
CA ARG A 77 3.53 -18.64 -10.27
C ARG A 77 4.86 -18.98 -10.93
N GLU A 78 4.84 -19.93 -11.85
CA GLU A 78 6.00 -20.20 -12.71
C GLU A 78 6.30 -18.97 -13.56
N ARG A 79 7.56 -18.56 -13.60
CA ARG A 79 7.98 -17.41 -14.40
C ARG A 79 8.05 -17.77 -15.87
N GLU A 80 7.49 -16.93 -16.73
CA GLU A 80 7.55 -17.13 -18.18
C GLU A 80 9.00 -17.00 -18.69
N PRO A 81 9.43 -17.86 -19.64
CA PRO A 81 10.84 -18.01 -20.04
C PRO A 81 11.39 -16.87 -20.92
N ASP A 82 10.66 -15.77 -21.09
CA ASP A 82 11.04 -14.63 -21.92
C ASP A 82 11.82 -13.53 -21.17
N ALA A 83 11.88 -13.60 -19.84
CA ALA A 83 12.77 -12.76 -19.05
C ALA A 83 14.19 -13.37 -19.05
N GLN A 84 15.16 -12.67 -19.65
CA GLN A 84 16.57 -13.08 -19.76
C GLN A 84 17.10 -13.88 -18.55
N GLY A 85 17.26 -15.20 -18.76
CA GLY A 85 18.29 -16.05 -18.17
C GLY A 85 18.39 -16.07 -16.65
N GLY A 86 17.62 -16.95 -16.01
CA GLY A 86 17.85 -17.42 -14.65
C GLY A 86 16.90 -18.57 -14.33
N ASP A 87 17.45 -19.64 -13.76
CA ASP A 87 16.84 -20.89 -13.26
C ASP A 87 15.35 -20.80 -12.89
N GLU A 88 14.58 -21.87 -13.13
CA GLU A 88 13.12 -22.00 -12.91
C GLU A 88 12.64 -21.25 -11.65
N SER A 89 12.38 -19.95 -11.79
CA SER A 89 12.23 -19.05 -10.64
C SER A 89 10.76 -18.75 -10.48
N THR A 90 10.13 -19.41 -9.53
CA THR A 90 8.75 -19.13 -9.16
C THR A 90 8.64 -17.70 -8.61
N GLU A 91 7.68 -16.92 -9.10
CA GLU A 91 7.34 -15.60 -8.58
C GLU A 91 6.24 -15.70 -7.52
N ALA A 92 6.48 -15.11 -6.36
CA ALA A 92 5.53 -15.07 -5.26
C ALA A 92 4.72 -13.77 -5.24
N PHE A 93 3.39 -13.89 -5.21
CA PHE A 93 2.44 -12.78 -5.13
C PHE A 93 1.64 -12.84 -3.85
N HIS A 94 1.76 -11.82 -3.00
CA HIS A 94 0.93 -11.67 -1.79
C HIS A 94 -0.39 -10.99 -2.13
N ILE A 95 -1.50 -11.62 -1.74
CA ILE A 95 -2.86 -11.14 -1.98
C ILE A 95 -3.42 -10.57 -0.68
N GLY A 96 -3.95 -9.36 -0.75
CA GLY A 96 -4.44 -8.63 0.41
C GLY A 96 -5.58 -7.66 0.08
N ARG A 97 -6.07 -6.98 1.11
CA ARG A 97 -7.16 -5.99 1.00
C ARG A 97 -6.73 -4.70 0.29
N ILE A 98 -5.48 -4.30 0.49
CA ILE A 98 -4.90 -3.10 -0.09
C ILE A 98 -3.59 -3.47 -0.75
N ALA A 99 -3.39 -2.99 -1.97
CA ALA A 99 -2.10 -3.07 -2.63
C ALA A 99 -1.12 -2.13 -1.93
N VAL A 100 -0.05 -2.69 -1.36
CA VAL A 100 1.08 -1.94 -0.83
C VAL A 100 2.28 -2.19 -1.72
N ALA A 101 2.84 -1.11 -2.28
CA ALA A 101 4.07 -1.16 -3.05
C ALA A 101 5.24 -0.71 -2.16
N ARG A 102 6.38 -1.36 -2.38
CA ARG A 102 7.69 -0.93 -1.86
C ARG A 102 8.21 0.24 -2.69
#